data_AF-A0A1X4IVC9-F1
#
_entry.id   AF-A0A1X4IVC9-F1
#
_cell.length_a   1.000
_cell.length_b   1.000
_cell.length_c   1.000
_cell.angle_alpha   90.00
_cell.angle_beta   90.00
_cell.angle_gamma   90.00
#
_symmetry.space_group_name_H-M   'P 1'
#
loop_
_entity.id
_entity.type
_entity.pdbx_description
1 polymer ?
#
loop_
_entity_poly.entity_id
_entity_poly.type
_entity_poly.pdbx_seq_one_letter_code
_entity_poly.pdbx_strand_id
1 'polypeptide(L)'
;MTPTTHDYDAQRQETFDTFGEADVDLPERAVVDFLFFVEEADANWQAFEAELHTRGFETRREDEGDTLAASIGPILITAEEIWAQERVATEIALRHDFYPDGWELDVEVDDDADGED
;
A
#
# COMPACT_ATOMS: atom_id res chain seq x y z
N MET A 1 -8.59 20.23 -18.64
CA MET A 1 -8.37 18.77 -18.59
C MET A 1 -9.48 18.23 -17.71
N THR A 2 -10.29 17.31 -18.21
CA THR A 2 -11.22 16.55 -17.34
C THR A 2 -10.38 15.72 -16.38
N PRO A 3 -10.68 15.69 -15.06
CA PRO A 3 -10.03 14.74 -14.18
C PRO A 3 -10.35 13.34 -14.73
N THR A 4 -9.33 12.62 -15.16
CA THR A 4 -9.48 11.21 -15.54
C THR A 4 -9.95 10.49 -14.29
N THR A 5 -11.18 9.97 -14.31
CA THR A 5 -11.65 9.07 -13.24
C THR A 5 -10.64 7.93 -13.12
N HIS A 6 -10.12 7.71 -11.91
CA HIS A 6 -9.24 6.57 -11.63
C HIS A 6 -9.94 5.25 -11.96
N ASP A 7 -9.22 4.35 -12.63
CA ASP A 7 -9.76 3.10 -13.15
C ASP A 7 -9.60 1.98 -12.12
N TYR A 8 -10.50 1.97 -11.12
CA TYR A 8 -10.47 1.00 -10.03
C TYR A 8 -10.62 -0.46 -10.48
N ASP A 9 -11.22 -0.72 -11.65
CA ASP A 9 -11.34 -2.09 -12.18
C ASP A 9 -9.99 -2.60 -12.69
N ALA A 10 -9.24 -1.73 -13.38
CA ALA A 10 -7.87 -2.01 -13.80
C ALA A 10 -6.95 -2.22 -12.60
N GLN A 11 -6.96 -1.31 -11.62
CA GLN A 11 -6.14 -1.43 -10.41
C GLN A 11 -6.46 -2.74 -9.66
N ARG A 12 -7.75 -3.08 -9.49
CA ARG A 12 -8.15 -4.35 -8.88
C ARG A 12 -7.61 -5.55 -9.66
N GLN A 13 -7.62 -5.51 -10.98
CA GLN A 13 -7.06 -6.59 -11.79
C GLN A 13 -5.56 -6.73 -11.55
N GLU A 14 -4.83 -5.63 -11.47
CA GLU A 14 -3.41 -5.61 -11.13
C GLU A 14 -3.15 -6.21 -9.75
N THR A 15 -3.91 -5.83 -8.71
CA THR A 15 -3.79 -6.44 -7.36
C THR A 15 -3.93 -7.97 -7.41
N PHE A 16 -4.91 -8.46 -8.18
CA PHE A 16 -5.19 -9.89 -8.30
C PHE A 16 -4.13 -10.64 -9.10
N ASP A 17 -3.57 -10.00 -10.13
CA ASP A 17 -2.47 -10.55 -10.93
C ASP A 17 -1.21 -10.66 -10.08
N THR A 18 -0.81 -9.57 -9.42
CA THR A 18 0.34 -9.53 -8.49
C THR A 18 0.20 -10.55 -7.36
N PHE A 19 -0.99 -10.67 -6.76
CA PHE A 19 -1.24 -11.68 -5.74
C PHE A 19 -1.15 -13.11 -6.30
N GLY A 20 -1.57 -13.33 -7.55
CA GLY A 20 -1.47 -14.62 -8.22
C GLY A 20 -0.04 -14.99 -8.64
N GLU A 21 0.82 -13.99 -8.85
CA GLU A 21 2.25 -14.16 -9.14
C GLU A 21 3.11 -14.30 -7.87
N ALA A 22 2.59 -13.87 -6.71
CA ALA A 22 3.26 -14.02 -5.43
C ALA A 22 3.47 -15.51 -5.06
N ASP A 23 4.56 -15.80 -4.36
CA ASP A 23 4.93 -17.18 -4.00
C ASP A 23 3.84 -17.86 -3.13
N VAL A 24 3.75 -19.19 -3.18
CA VAL A 24 2.67 -19.94 -2.52
C VAL A 24 2.80 -20.01 -1.00
N ASP A 25 3.90 -19.51 -0.43
CA ASP A 25 4.19 -19.50 1.02
C ASP A 25 3.94 -18.13 1.68
N LEU A 26 2.95 -17.36 1.19
CA LEU A 26 2.54 -16.14 1.88
C LEU A 26 1.97 -16.45 3.27
N PRO A 27 2.30 -15.64 4.30
CA PRO A 27 1.73 -15.80 5.63
C PRO A 27 0.21 -15.59 5.59
N GLU A 28 -0.54 -16.29 6.45
CA GLU A 28 -2.01 -16.10 6.56
C GLU A 28 -2.37 -14.64 6.89
N ARG A 29 -1.52 -13.98 7.68
CA ARG A 29 -1.66 -12.58 8.05
C ARG A 29 -0.31 -11.87 8.04
N ALA A 30 -0.27 -10.68 7.46
CA ALA A 30 0.90 -9.78 7.49
C ALA A 30 0.45 -8.33 7.49
N VAL A 31 1.41 -7.43 7.72
CA VAL A 31 1.26 -6.00 7.45
C VAL A 31 1.47 -5.78 5.95
N VAL A 32 0.63 -4.95 5.36
CA VAL A 32 0.68 -4.60 3.94
C VAL A 32 0.96 -3.11 3.83
N ASP A 33 1.99 -2.74 3.08
CA ASP A 33 2.34 -1.37 2.77
C ASP A 33 1.78 -1.00 1.40
N PHE A 34 0.92 0.02 1.36
CA PHE A 34 0.45 0.62 0.12
C PHE A 34 1.30 1.83 -0.21
N LEU A 35 1.94 1.82 -1.38
CA LEU A 35 2.85 2.85 -1.82
C LEU A 35 2.10 3.92 -2.61
N PHE A 36 2.40 5.17 -2.31
CA PHE A 36 1.82 6.33 -2.98
C PHE A 36 2.90 7.34 -3.34
N PHE A 37 3.02 7.66 -4.62
CA PHE A 37 3.93 8.70 -5.08
C PHE A 37 3.21 10.04 -5.25
N VAL A 38 3.98 11.12 -5.12
CA VAL A 38 3.54 12.47 -5.44
C VAL A 38 4.22 12.98 -6.71
N GLU A 39 3.47 13.59 -7.62
CA GLU A 39 4.04 14.27 -8.80
C GLU A 39 4.35 15.75 -8.54
N GLU A 40 3.60 16.39 -7.63
CA GLU A 40 3.70 17.83 -7.35
C GLU A 40 4.26 18.13 -5.95
N ALA A 41 5.28 18.98 -5.88
CA ALA A 41 5.94 19.36 -4.62
C ALA A 41 5.04 20.08 -3.58
N ASP A 42 3.83 20.52 -3.95
CA ASP A 42 2.88 21.22 -3.07
C ASP A 42 1.79 20.29 -2.48
N ALA A 43 1.93 18.96 -2.64
CA ALA A 43 0.95 18.02 -2.10
C ALA A 43 0.82 18.12 -0.58
N ASN A 44 -0.40 17.89 -0.09
CA ASN A 44 -0.73 18.08 1.32
C ASN A 44 -0.46 16.80 2.13
N TRP A 45 0.82 16.47 2.30
CA TRP A 45 1.28 15.31 3.05
C TRP A 45 0.62 15.17 4.42
N GLN A 46 0.56 16.26 5.19
CA GLN A 46 -0.01 16.24 6.53
C GLN A 46 -1.49 15.86 6.53
N ALA A 47 -2.26 16.35 5.57
CA ALA A 47 -3.68 15.99 5.44
C ALA A 47 -3.85 14.54 4.96
N PHE A 48 -2.97 14.08 4.07
CA PHE A 48 -2.97 12.70 3.61
C PHE A 48 -2.69 11.72 4.75
N GLU A 49 -1.57 11.92 5.46
CA GLU A 49 -1.15 11.14 6.63
C GLU A 49 -2.26 11.10 7.70
N ALA A 50 -2.83 12.26 8.06
CA ALA A 50 -3.88 12.34 9.07
C ALA A 50 -5.16 11.57 8.70
N GLU A 51 -5.53 11.57 7.41
CA GLU A 51 -6.72 10.86 6.95
C GLU A 51 -6.51 9.34 6.89
N LEU A 52 -5.31 8.90 6.47
CA LEU A 52 -4.88 7.50 6.53
C LEU A 52 -4.89 6.98 7.98
N HIS A 53 -4.33 7.74 8.92
CA HIS A 53 -4.37 7.39 10.35
C HIS A 53 -5.80 7.25 10.90
N THR A 54 -6.73 8.09 10.44
CA THR A 54 -8.14 8.00 10.86
C THR A 54 -8.80 6.70 10.37
N ARG A 55 -8.29 6.11 9.29
CA ARG A 55 -8.72 4.80 8.78
C ARG A 55 -7.96 3.62 9.37
N GLY A 56 -6.96 3.86 10.21
CA GLY A 56 -6.18 2.83 10.90
C GLY A 56 -4.87 2.45 10.20
N PHE A 57 -4.45 3.21 9.18
CA PHE A 57 -3.14 3.01 8.56
C PHE A 57 -2.06 3.70 9.39
N GLU A 58 -0.88 3.10 9.43
CA GLU A 58 0.36 3.76 9.80
C GLU A 58 0.99 4.35 8.52
N THR A 59 1.74 5.45 8.65
CA THR A 59 2.32 6.12 7.48
C THR A 59 3.81 6.35 7.69
N ARG A 60 4.59 6.01 6.67
CA ARG A 60 6.03 6.27 6.60
C ARG A 60 6.34 6.99 5.31
N ARG A 61 7.24 7.97 5.36
CA ARG A 61 7.80 8.59 4.16
C ARG A 61 9.11 7.92 3.84
N GLU A 62 9.29 7.51 2.60
CA GLU A 62 10.53 6.89 2.14
C GLU A 62 11.64 7.93 2.00
N ASP A 63 12.91 7.50 2.11
CA ASP A 63 14.08 8.38 2.11
C ASP A 63 14.23 9.24 0.85
N GLU A 64 13.70 8.77 -0.30
CA GLU A 64 13.69 9.51 -1.57
C GLU A 64 12.71 10.70 -1.55
N GLY A 65 11.79 10.77 -0.56
CA GLY A 65 11.00 11.96 -0.26
C GLY A 65 9.75 12.18 -1.10
N ASP A 66 9.57 11.39 -2.16
CA ASP A 66 8.43 11.48 -3.09
C ASP A 66 7.41 10.34 -2.91
N THR A 67 7.67 9.40 -2.00
CA THR A 67 6.82 8.23 -1.75
C THR A 67 6.38 8.15 -0.29
N LEU A 68 5.09 7.84 -0.09
CA LEU A 68 4.49 7.51 1.19
C LEU A 68 4.08 6.03 1.19
N ALA A 69 4.54 5.28 2.18
CA ALA A 69 4.06 3.95 2.50
C ALA A 69 2.94 4.05 3.56
N ALA A 70 1.78 3.48 3.26
CA ALA A 70 0.64 3.38 4.17
C ALA A 70 0.46 1.92 4.60
N SER A 71 0.89 1.60 5.81
CA SER A 71 0.89 0.25 6.37
C SER A 71 -0.45 -0.05 7.03
N ILE A 72 -1.00 -1.24 6.81
CA ILE A 72 -2.13 -1.77 7.59
C ILE A 72 -1.93 -3.23 7.93
N GLY A 73 -2.12 -3.57 9.19
CA GLY A 73 -2.12 -4.97 9.59
C GLY A 73 -1.90 -5.22 11.08
N PRO A 74 -1.77 -6.50 11.44
CA PRO A 74 -1.82 -7.66 10.53
C PRO A 74 -3.24 -7.90 9.96
N ILE A 75 -3.40 -7.92 8.62
CA ILE A 75 -4.66 -8.25 7.92
C ILE A 75 -4.57 -9.65 7.28
N LEU A 76 -5.68 -10.19 6.76
CA LEU A 76 -5.65 -11.45 6.01
C LEU A 76 -4.97 -11.24 4.65
N ILE A 77 -4.02 -12.09 4.30
CA ILE A 77 -3.30 -12.02 3.01
C ILE A 77 -4.10 -12.76 1.96
N THR A 78 -5.10 -12.05 1.42
CA THR A 78 -5.93 -12.49 0.30
C THR A 78 -6.10 -11.34 -0.68
N ALA A 79 -6.18 -11.62 -1.97
CA ALA A 79 -6.40 -10.60 -3.00
C ALA A 79 -7.62 -9.69 -2.70
N GLU A 80 -8.68 -10.25 -2.12
CA GLU A 80 -9.89 -9.49 -1.77
C GLU A 80 -9.64 -8.49 -0.62
N GLU A 81 -8.95 -8.91 0.43
CA GLU A 81 -8.66 -8.04 1.59
C GLU A 81 -7.62 -6.97 1.23
N ILE A 82 -6.56 -7.35 0.50
CA ILE A 82 -5.55 -6.40 0.02
C ILE A 82 -6.21 -5.34 -0.86
N TRP A 83 -7.03 -5.74 -1.83
CA TRP A 83 -7.79 -4.82 -2.67
C TRP A 83 -8.73 -3.92 -1.86
N ALA A 84 -9.42 -4.47 -0.84
CA ALA A 84 -10.34 -3.69 -0.01
C ALA A 84 -9.62 -2.53 0.69
N GLN A 85 -8.40 -2.78 1.21
CA GLN A 85 -7.59 -1.74 1.84
C GLN A 85 -6.93 -0.82 0.82
N GLU A 86 -6.38 -1.36 -0.29
CA GLU A 86 -5.75 -0.59 -1.36
C GLU A 86 -6.70 0.45 -1.93
N ARG A 87 -7.95 0.04 -2.19
CA ARG A 87 -8.99 0.93 -2.71
C ARG A 87 -9.27 2.08 -1.73
N VAL A 88 -9.41 1.78 -0.44
CA VAL A 88 -9.65 2.81 0.58
C VAL A 88 -8.51 3.81 0.64
N ALA A 89 -7.27 3.32 0.65
CA ALA A 89 -6.08 4.15 0.68
C ALA A 89 -5.95 4.98 -0.61
N THR A 90 -6.25 4.40 -1.78
CA THR A 90 -6.27 5.07 -3.09
C THR A 90 -7.33 6.17 -3.16
N GLU A 91 -8.54 5.92 -2.66
CA GLU A 91 -9.61 6.94 -2.59
C GLU A 91 -9.21 8.14 -1.70
N ILE A 92 -8.32 7.93 -0.73
CA ILE A 92 -7.74 8.99 0.10
C ILE A 92 -6.62 9.69 -0.66
N ALA A 93 -5.65 8.94 -1.20
CA ALA A 93 -4.50 9.45 -1.92
C ALA A 93 -4.90 10.42 -3.04
N LEU A 94 -5.86 10.02 -3.88
CA LEU A 94 -6.35 10.85 -5.00
C LEU A 94 -7.01 12.15 -4.56
N ARG A 95 -7.49 12.27 -3.31
CA ARG A 95 -8.03 13.53 -2.76
C ARG A 95 -6.96 14.50 -2.32
N HIS A 96 -5.72 14.02 -2.14
CA HIS A 96 -4.57 14.81 -1.68
C HIS A 96 -3.45 14.93 -2.73
N ASP A 97 -3.74 14.57 -3.98
CA ASP A 97 -2.79 14.57 -5.12
C ASP A 97 -1.65 13.55 -5.00
N PHE A 98 -1.98 12.39 -4.44
CA PHE A 98 -1.12 11.21 -4.41
C PHE A 98 -1.69 10.12 -5.31
N TYR A 99 -0.81 9.33 -5.92
CA TYR A 99 -1.16 8.30 -6.88
C TYR A 99 -0.64 6.95 -6.41
N PRO A 100 -1.44 5.87 -6.53
CA PRO A 100 -1.02 4.54 -6.11
C PRO A 100 0.14 4.04 -6.97
N ASP A 101 1.18 3.52 -6.31
CA ASP A 101 2.36 2.91 -6.94
C ASP A 101 2.42 1.38 -6.74
N GLY A 102 1.40 0.82 -6.08
CA GLY A 102 1.31 -0.60 -5.77
C GLY A 102 1.34 -0.88 -4.28
N TRP A 103 1.66 -2.13 -3.94
CA TRP A 103 1.70 -2.60 -2.55
C TRP A 103 2.79 -3.64 -2.37
N GLU A 104 3.28 -3.74 -1.13
CA GLU A 104 4.24 -4.74 -0.70
C GLU A 104 3.82 -5.38 0.63
N LEU A 105 4.30 -6.59 0.89
CA LEU A 105 4.13 -7.22 2.18
C LEU A 105 5.33 -6.88 3.05
N ASP A 106 5.07 -6.30 4.22
CA ASP A 106 6.07 -6.18 5.29
C ASP A 106 6.21 -7.56 5.93
N VAL A 107 6.91 -8.44 5.21
CA VAL A 107 7.38 -9.70 5.76
C VAL A 107 8.70 -9.39 6.46
N GLU A 108 8.64 -9.23 7.78
CA GLU A 108 9.85 -9.39 8.59
C GLU A 108 10.39 -10.79 8.27
N VAL A 109 11.46 -10.85 7.47
CA VAL A 109 12.24 -12.07 7.29
C VAL A 109 12.84 -12.38 8.65
N ASP A 110 12.21 -13.31 9.35
CA ASP A 110 12.79 -13.98 10.52
C ASP A 110 14.00 -14.77 10.01
N ASP A 111 15.12 -14.09 9.86
CA ASP A 111 16.44 -14.67 9.59
C ASP A 111 16.95 -15.34 10.89
N ASP A 112 16.19 -16.28 11.43
CA ASP A 112 16.62 -17.20 12.48
C ASP A 112 16.89 -18.57 11.84
N ALA A 113 17.99 -18.65 11.09
CA ALA A 113 18.55 -19.94 10.67
C ALA A 113 20.05 -19.84 10.40
N ASP A 114 20.82 -19.27 11.33
CA ASP A 114 22.24 -19.61 11.42
C ASP A 114 22.58 -20.08 12.85
N GLY A 115 22.09 -21.29 13.14
CA GLY A 115 22.67 -22.13 14.16
C GLY A 115 23.95 -22.77 13.62
N GLU A 116 25.06 -22.04 13.68
CA GLU A 116 26.39 -22.61 13.52
C GLU A 116 26.79 -23.37 14.83
N ASP A 117 26.84 -24.71 14.76
CA ASP A 117 27.46 -25.62 15.75
C ASP A 117 29.00 -25.69 15.63
#